data_AF-A0A940ZEF1-F1
#
_entry.id   AF-A0A940ZEF1-F1
#
_cell.length_a   1.000
_cell.length_b   1.000
_cell.length_c   1.000
_cell.angle_alpha   90.00
_cell.angle_beta   90.00
_cell.angle_gamma   90.00
#
_symmetry.space_group_name_H-M   'P 1'
#
loop_
_entity.id
_entity.type
_entity.pdbx_description
1 polymer ?
#
loop_
_entity_poly.entity_id
_entity_poly.type
_entity_poly.pdbx_seq_one_letter_code
_entity_poly.pdbx_strand_id
1 'polypeptide(L)'
;MNLKAKVYVENQKKKIQEALNARLARLKEKGLKEDLIHKDATVRKLKAQVRKADYRLASIAAQEKLNQERAQAKLDKLAAKEAPQPEAEKEAPEKKEKKAKKEKQAKPEGKGEGKKEKKEKQEKPKKPPEKAEAASEN
;
A
#
# COMPACT_ATOMS: atom_id res chain seq x y z
N MET A 1 -1.05 13.96 1.39
CA MET A 1 -1.83 13.00 0.57
C MET A 1 -2.07 13.58 -0.82
N ASN A 2 -2.23 12.78 -1.88
CA ASN A 2 -2.42 13.30 -3.25
C ASN A 2 -3.92 13.45 -3.58
N LEU A 3 -4.42 14.69 -3.52
CA LEU A 3 -5.82 15.03 -3.84
C LEU A 3 -6.24 14.58 -5.25
N LYS A 4 -5.30 14.60 -6.22
CA LYS A 4 -5.56 14.17 -7.60
C LYS A 4 -5.88 12.67 -7.69
N ALA A 5 -5.31 11.86 -6.80
CA ALA A 5 -5.55 10.42 -6.78
C ALA A 5 -6.99 10.08 -6.38
N LYS A 6 -7.57 10.83 -5.42
CA LYS A 6 -8.97 10.66 -4.99
C LYS A 6 -9.94 10.94 -6.16
N VAL A 7 -9.78 12.10 -6.81
CA VAL A 7 -10.59 12.50 -7.97
C VAL A 7 -10.46 11.49 -9.11
N TYR A 8 -9.25 10.98 -9.37
CA TYR A 8 -9.04 9.95 -10.38
C TYR A 8 -9.82 8.66 -10.07
N VAL A 9 -9.76 8.18 -8.83
CA VAL A 9 -10.47 6.95 -8.41
C VAL A 9 -11.99 7.16 -8.47
N GLU A 10 -12.50 8.32 -8.08
CA GLU A 10 -13.92 8.66 -8.19
C GLU A 10 -14.40 8.66 -9.66
N ASN A 11 -13.64 9.31 -10.54
CA ASN A 11 -13.94 9.33 -11.97
C ASN A 11 -13.86 7.92 -12.58
N GLN A 12 -12.89 7.10 -12.15
CA GLN A 12 -12.79 5.71 -12.57
C GLN A 12 -14.02 4.91 -12.12
N LYS A 13 -14.47 5.08 -10.87
CA LYS A 13 -15.69 4.44 -10.34
C LYS A 13 -16.91 4.81 -11.17
N LYS A 14 -17.11 6.10 -11.48
CA LYS A 14 -18.23 6.59 -12.31
C LYS A 14 -18.27 5.90 -13.67
N LYS A 15 -17.14 5.90 -14.40
CA LYS A 15 -17.03 5.23 -15.70
C LYS A 15 -17.34 3.73 -15.65
N ILE A 16 -16.86 3.04 -14.61
CA ILE A 16 -17.15 1.60 -14.43
C ILE A 16 -18.63 1.38 -14.14
N GLN A 17 -19.24 2.25 -13.33
CA GLN A 17 -20.66 2.15 -12.99
C GLN A 17 -21.55 2.39 -14.21
N GLU A 18 -21.22 3.38 -15.03
CA GLU A 18 -21.88 3.63 -16.32
C GLU A 18 -21.78 2.40 -17.24
N ALA A 19 -20.57 1.82 -17.37
CA ALA A 19 -20.37 0.60 -18.16
C ALA A 19 -21.16 -0.60 -17.61
N LEU A 20 -21.26 -0.74 -16.28
CA LEU A 20 -22.08 -1.77 -15.64
C LEU A 20 -23.56 -1.59 -15.97
N ASN A 21 -24.07 -0.37 -15.82
CA ASN A 21 -25.47 -0.06 -16.10
C ASN A 21 -25.80 -0.28 -17.58
N ALA A 22 -24.93 0.15 -18.50
CA ALA A 22 -25.09 -0.09 -19.93
C ALA A 22 -25.09 -1.58 -20.28
N ARG A 23 -24.21 -2.38 -19.65
CA ARG A 23 -24.19 -3.84 -19.84
C ARG A 23 -25.47 -4.49 -19.32
N LEU A 24 -25.96 -4.07 -18.15
CA LEU A 24 -27.20 -4.59 -17.57
C LEU A 24 -28.41 -4.25 -18.45
N ALA A 25 -28.51 -3.00 -18.94
CA ALA A 25 -29.56 -2.60 -19.87
C ALA A 25 -29.56 -3.47 -21.13
N ARG A 26 -28.41 -3.62 -21.79
CA ARG A 26 -28.27 -4.46 -22.99
C ARG A 26 -28.64 -5.92 -22.74
N LEU A 27 -28.33 -6.47 -21.56
CA LEU A 27 -28.69 -7.86 -21.24
C LEU A 27 -30.19 -8.03 -20.97
N LYS A 28 -30.83 -7.02 -20.36
CA LYS A 28 -32.29 -6.98 -20.16
C LYS A 28 -33.03 -6.84 -21.49
N GLU A 29 -32.55 -5.98 -22.39
CA GLU A 29 -33.10 -5.83 -23.76
C GLU A 29 -33.05 -7.14 -24.55
N LYS A 30 -32.02 -7.97 -24.32
CA LYS A 30 -31.90 -9.32 -24.91
C LYS A 30 -32.80 -10.36 -24.25
N GLY A 31 -33.59 -10.01 -23.25
CA GLY A 31 -34.49 -10.92 -22.55
C GLY A 31 -33.80 -11.96 -21.67
N LEU A 32 -32.54 -11.72 -21.23
CA LEU A 32 -31.90 -12.64 -20.30
C LEU A 32 -32.56 -12.55 -18.91
N LYS A 33 -32.80 -13.72 -18.30
CA LYS A 33 -33.21 -13.83 -16.91
C LYS A 33 -32.12 -13.32 -15.98
N GLU A 34 -32.51 -12.75 -14.84
CA GLU A 34 -31.58 -12.14 -13.88
C GLU A 34 -30.49 -13.12 -13.42
N ASP A 35 -30.82 -14.39 -13.15
CA ASP A 35 -29.84 -15.42 -12.75
C ASP A 35 -28.70 -15.59 -13.76
N LEU A 36 -29.01 -15.50 -15.06
CA LEU A 36 -28.01 -15.59 -16.13
C LEU A 36 -27.20 -14.29 -16.22
N ILE A 37 -27.83 -13.14 -15.99
CA ILE A 37 -27.15 -11.84 -15.92
C ILE A 37 -26.17 -11.80 -14.74
N HIS A 38 -26.52 -12.39 -13.60
CA HIS A 38 -25.63 -12.49 -12.44
C HIS A 38 -24.40 -13.38 -12.72
N LYS A 39 -24.56 -14.41 -13.56
CA LYS A 39 -23.47 -15.31 -13.98
C LYS A 39 -22.60 -14.72 -15.10
N ASP A 40 -23.07 -13.69 -15.82
CA ASP A 40 -22.31 -13.00 -16.87
C ASP A 40 -20.93 -12.54 -16.37
N ALA A 41 -19.87 -12.97 -17.07
CA ALA A 41 -18.50 -12.70 -16.67
C ALA A 41 -18.17 -11.20 -16.69
N THR A 42 -18.74 -10.44 -17.62
CA THR A 42 -18.51 -9.00 -17.76
C THR A 42 -19.16 -8.25 -16.60
N VAL A 43 -20.41 -8.59 -16.25
CA VAL A 43 -21.12 -8.03 -15.10
C VAL A 43 -20.35 -8.31 -13.81
N ARG A 44 -19.87 -9.55 -13.60
CA ARG A 44 -19.08 -9.90 -12.40
C ARG A 44 -17.77 -9.12 -12.33
N LYS A 45 -17.07 -8.97 -13.46
CA LYS A 45 -15.82 -8.17 -13.55
C LYS A 45 -16.07 -6.70 -13.22
N LEU A 46 -17.09 -6.09 -13.81
CA LEU A 46 -17.44 -4.68 -13.57
C LEU A 46 -17.84 -4.45 -12.10
N LYS A 47 -18.67 -5.33 -11.52
CA LYS A 47 -18.99 -5.27 -10.07
C LYS A 47 -17.76 -5.41 -9.18
N ALA A 48 -16.81 -6.27 -9.54
CA ALA A 48 -15.55 -6.41 -8.81
C ALA A 48 -14.69 -5.13 -8.91
N GLN A 49 -14.67 -4.47 -10.06
CA GLN A 49 -13.96 -3.20 -10.24
C GLN A 49 -14.59 -2.05 -9.42
N VAL A 50 -15.92 -1.98 -9.32
CA VAL A 50 -16.60 -1.04 -8.43
C VAL A 50 -16.17 -1.25 -6.98
N ARG A 51 -16.24 -2.50 -6.48
CA ARG A 51 -15.79 -2.86 -5.12
C ARG A 51 -14.32 -2.48 -4.86
N LYS A 52 -13.45 -2.67 -5.85
CA LYS A 52 -12.04 -2.27 -5.77
C LYS A 52 -11.87 -0.75 -5.68
N ALA A 53 -12.67 0.02 -6.41
CA ALA A 53 -12.65 1.47 -6.33
C ALA A 53 -13.15 1.95 -4.96
N ASP A 54 -14.22 1.35 -4.42
CA ASP A 54 -14.74 1.66 -3.10
C ASP A 54 -13.72 1.41 -2.00
N TYR A 55 -13.05 0.25 -2.03
CA TYR A 55 -11.98 -0.06 -1.08
C TYR A 55 -10.84 0.97 -1.12
N ARG A 56 -10.45 1.41 -2.33
CA ARG A 56 -9.44 2.45 -2.50
C ARG A 56 -9.89 3.79 -1.92
N LEU A 57 -11.13 4.20 -2.15
CA LEU A 57 -11.68 5.43 -1.60
C LEU A 57 -11.78 5.38 -0.07
N ALA A 58 -12.18 4.24 0.49
CA ALA A 58 -12.21 4.05 1.95
C ALA A 58 -10.80 4.13 2.57
N SER A 59 -9.80 3.51 1.92
CA SER A 59 -8.41 3.58 2.36
C SER A 59 -7.88 5.02 2.29
N ILE A 60 -8.27 5.77 1.26
CA ILE A 60 -7.95 7.19 1.13
C ILE A 60 -8.56 7.97 2.30
N ALA A 61 -9.87 7.81 2.55
CA ALA A 61 -10.55 8.49 3.65
C ALA A 61 -9.92 8.18 5.03
N ALA A 62 -9.55 6.93 5.29
CA ALA A 62 -8.86 6.54 6.52
C ALA A 62 -7.51 7.27 6.68
N GLN A 63 -6.74 7.36 5.59
CA GLN A 63 -5.47 8.07 5.60
C GLN A 63 -5.65 9.60 5.74
N GLU A 64 -6.71 10.17 5.17
CA GLU A 64 -7.08 11.58 5.38
C GLU A 64 -7.34 11.86 6.87
N LYS A 65 -8.12 11.01 7.53
CA LYS A 65 -8.42 11.11 8.96
C LYS A 65 -7.16 11.04 9.82
N LEU A 66 -6.29 10.05 9.60
CA LEU A 66 -5.02 9.93 10.33
C LEU A 66 -4.11 11.16 10.15
N ASN A 67 -4.12 11.78 8.96
CA ASN A 67 -3.33 12.98 8.72
C ASN A 67 -3.91 14.20 9.44
N GLN A 68 -5.24 14.31 9.52
CA GLN A 68 -5.91 15.37 10.28
C GLN A 68 -5.61 15.24 11.77
N GLU A 69 -5.74 14.03 12.34
CA GLU A 69 -5.41 13.77 13.75
C GLU A 69 -3.94 14.10 14.06
N ARG A 70 -3.01 13.73 13.18
CA ARG A 70 -1.58 14.09 13.33
C ARG A 70 -1.33 15.59 13.21
N ALA A 71 -2.07 16.29 12.36
CA ALA A 71 -1.95 17.74 12.23
C ALA A 71 -2.46 18.43 13.51
N GLN A 72 -3.62 18.01 14.02
CA GLN A 72 -4.18 18.52 15.27
C GLN A 72 -3.23 18.27 16.45
N ALA A 73 -2.75 17.05 16.61
CA ALA A 73 -1.80 16.71 17.68
C ALA A 73 -0.48 17.49 17.60
N LYS A 74 -0.06 17.95 16.42
CA LYS A 74 1.09 18.86 16.28
C LYS A 74 0.74 20.27 16.72
N LEU A 75 -0.43 20.78 16.35
CA LEU A 75 -0.93 22.08 16.79
C LEU A 75 -1.09 22.12 18.32
N ASP A 76 -1.70 21.10 18.90
CA ASP A 76 -1.89 21.00 20.36
C ASP A 76 -0.55 20.97 21.10
N LYS A 77 0.45 20.25 20.55
CA LYS A 77 1.82 20.21 21.13
C LYS A 77 2.56 21.54 21.01
N LEU A 78 2.34 22.29 19.93
CA LEU A 78 2.93 23.62 19.77
C LEU A 78 2.25 24.62 20.70
N ALA A 79 0.92 24.60 20.78
CA ALA A 79 0.15 25.41 21.72
C ALA A 79 0.52 25.09 23.19
N ALA A 80 0.74 23.83 23.55
CA ALA A 80 1.19 23.45 24.89
C ALA A 80 2.63 23.88 25.21
N LYS A 81 3.47 24.13 24.19
CA LYS A 81 4.82 24.69 24.37
C LYS A 81 4.83 26.22 24.46
N GLU A 82 3.87 26.87 23.81
CA GLU A 82 3.72 28.34 23.81
C GLU A 82 2.81 28.84 24.93
N ALA A 83 2.05 27.95 25.58
CA ALA A 83 1.33 28.27 26.80
C ALA A 83 2.34 28.68 27.89
N PRO A 84 2.14 29.83 28.57
CA PRO A 84 3.02 30.24 29.66
C PRO A 84 3.01 29.15 30.72
N GLN A 85 4.18 28.55 30.98
CA GLN A 85 4.33 27.67 32.13
C GLN A 85 4.05 28.51 33.38
N PRO A 86 3.15 28.08 34.29
CA PRO A 86 3.13 28.67 35.61
C PRO A 86 4.52 28.47 36.22
N GLU A 87 5.14 29.57 36.65
CA GLU A 87 6.46 29.60 37.28
C GLU A 87 6.54 28.55 38.38
N ALA A 88 7.15 27.41 38.09
CA ALA A 88 7.62 26.49 39.11
C ALA A 88 8.95 27.05 39.64
N GLU A 89 8.93 27.41 40.91
CA GLU A 89 10.03 27.99 41.66
C GLU A 89 11.37 27.25 41.42
N LYS A 90 12.41 28.07 41.27
CA LYS A 90 13.82 27.67 41.23
C LYS A 90 14.22 27.16 42.62
N GLU A 91 14.65 25.91 42.73
CA GLU A 91 15.71 25.54 43.67
C GLU A 91 16.68 24.52 43.03
N ALA A 92 17.95 24.70 43.38
CA ALA A 92 19.13 24.43 42.58
C ALA A 92 19.74 23.02 42.79
N PRO A 93 20.78 22.63 42.01
CA PRO A 93 21.29 21.26 41.94
C PRO A 93 22.44 21.01 42.92
N GLU A 94 22.34 19.97 43.77
CA GLU A 94 23.49 19.48 44.54
C GLU A 94 24.25 18.37 43.80
N LYS A 95 25.52 18.67 43.52
CA LYS A 95 26.57 17.73 43.10
C LYS A 95 26.97 16.81 44.25
N LYS A 96 27.06 15.50 44.00
CA LYS A 96 27.96 14.50 44.63
C LYS A 96 28.07 13.31 43.68
N GLU A 97 29.16 12.59 43.47
CA GLU A 97 30.60 12.74 43.67
C GLU A 97 31.23 11.57 42.88
N LYS A 98 32.52 11.66 42.58
CA LYS A 98 33.29 10.77 41.70
C LYS A 98 33.50 9.33 42.23
N LYS A 99 33.95 8.46 41.29
CA LYS A 99 34.71 7.16 41.40
C LYS A 99 33.80 5.92 41.30
N ALA A 100 34.08 4.87 40.51
CA ALA A 100 35.34 4.27 40.07
C ALA A 100 35.11 3.44 38.77
N LYS A 101 36.02 3.48 37.77
CA LYS A 101 36.95 2.38 37.39
C LYS A 101 36.27 1.25 36.57
N LYS A 102 36.32 1.28 35.23
CA LYS A 102 37.37 0.73 34.33
C LYS A 102 37.36 -0.81 34.22
N GLU A 103 36.75 -1.31 33.14
CA GLU A 103 37.05 -2.56 32.38
C GLU A 103 36.11 -2.55 31.15
N LYS A 104 36.49 -2.17 29.94
CA LYS A 104 37.36 -2.80 28.93
C LYS A 104 37.09 -4.30 28.70
N GLN A 105 36.65 -4.60 27.46
CA GLN A 105 36.55 -5.92 26.78
C GLN A 105 35.25 -6.70 27.12
N ALA A 106 34.48 -7.27 26.20
CA ALA A 106 34.82 -7.80 24.89
C ALA A 106 33.64 -7.70 23.89
N LYS A 107 33.98 -7.47 22.62
CA LYS A 107 33.15 -7.82 21.46
C LYS A 107 33.75 -9.12 20.85
N PRO A 108 33.09 -9.74 19.86
CA PRO A 108 32.43 -11.04 19.90
C PRO A 108 33.23 -12.15 19.20
N GLU A 109 32.97 -13.41 19.52
CA GLU A 109 33.32 -14.65 18.78
C GLU A 109 32.92 -15.80 19.72
N GLY A 110 32.38 -16.96 19.38
CA GLY A 110 32.05 -17.76 18.20
C GLY A 110 31.38 -19.02 18.84
N LYS A 111 30.92 -20.09 18.20
CA LYS A 111 31.06 -20.70 16.89
C LYS A 111 30.20 -21.98 16.96
N GLY A 112 29.85 -22.52 15.80
CA GLY A 112 29.22 -23.83 15.63
C GLY A 112 28.01 -23.71 14.71
N GLU A 113 28.12 -23.60 13.38
CA GLU A 113 28.74 -24.54 12.43
C GLU A 113 28.33 -26.00 12.73
N GLY A 114 27.68 -26.76 11.85
CA GLY A 114 27.37 -26.54 10.45
C GLY A 114 26.93 -27.86 9.81
N LYS A 115 27.10 -27.91 8.48
CA LYS A 115 26.96 -29.04 7.54
C LYS A 115 25.52 -29.34 7.07
N LYS A 116 25.27 -29.56 5.77
CA LYS A 116 26.14 -29.66 4.59
C LYS A 116 25.26 -29.72 3.33
N GLU A 117 25.80 -29.13 2.24
CA GLU A 117 25.98 -29.72 0.89
C GLU A 117 24.85 -30.61 0.33
N LYS A 118 24.35 -30.47 -0.90
CA LYS A 118 25.02 -30.39 -2.22
C LYS A 118 23.84 -30.49 -3.22
N LYS A 119 23.75 -29.80 -4.36
CA LYS A 119 24.35 -30.15 -5.68
C LYS A 119 23.62 -29.24 -6.68
N GLU A 120 24.20 -28.16 -7.20
CA GLU A 120 25.02 -28.06 -8.42
C GLU A 120 24.42 -28.71 -9.71
N LYS A 121 24.31 -27.86 -10.75
CA LYS A 121 24.47 -28.11 -12.20
C LYS A 121 23.35 -28.74 -13.03
N GLN A 122 22.77 -27.95 -13.94
CA GLN A 122 22.98 -28.00 -15.43
C GLN A 122 21.94 -27.06 -16.09
N GLU A 123 22.32 -25.96 -16.75
CA GLU A 123 22.81 -25.82 -18.14
C GLU A 123 21.67 -25.46 -19.13
N LYS A 124 21.89 -24.37 -19.89
CA LYS A 124 20.98 -23.71 -20.86
C LYS A 124 20.72 -24.59 -22.11
N PRO A 125 20.14 -24.09 -23.22
CA PRO A 125 18.84 -23.45 -23.50
C PRO A 125 18.03 -24.24 -24.57
N LYS A 126 16.71 -24.05 -24.72
CA LYS A 126 15.99 -24.43 -25.96
C LYS A 126 14.95 -23.37 -26.38
N LYS A 127 15.36 -22.56 -27.35
CA LYS A 127 14.58 -21.94 -28.45
C LYS A 127 15.40 -22.25 -29.72
N PRO A 128 14.88 -22.15 -30.96
CA PRO A 128 13.51 -21.92 -31.46
C PRO A 128 13.16 -23.00 -32.53
N PRO A 129 12.16 -22.87 -33.46
CA PRO A 129 12.20 -21.86 -34.53
C PRO A 129 10.80 -21.30 -34.89
N GLU A 130 10.67 -19.99 -35.03
CA GLU A 130 9.73 -19.45 -36.00
C GLU A 130 10.54 -18.50 -36.87
N LYS A 131 10.89 -19.00 -38.04
CA LYS A 131 11.56 -18.24 -39.09
C LYS A 131 10.59 -17.19 -39.60
N ALA A 132 11.14 -15.99 -39.74
CA ALA A 132 10.63 -14.93 -40.56
C ALA A 132 10.67 -15.30 -42.05
N GLU A 133 10.08 -14.39 -42.83
CA GLU A 133 10.08 -14.25 -44.30
C GLU A 133 9.02 -15.08 -45.05
N ALA A 134 8.26 -14.53 -45.99
CA ALA A 134 8.50 -13.33 -46.80
C ALA A 134 7.17 -12.68 -47.24
N ALA A 135 7.20 -11.35 -47.29
CA ALA A 135 6.47 -10.62 -48.30
C ALA A 135 7.17 -10.81 -49.66
N SER A 136 6.44 -11.09 -50.72
CA SER A 136 6.67 -10.53 -52.07
C SER A 136 5.65 -11.10 -53.08
N GLU A 137 4.94 -10.18 -53.72
CA GLU A 137 4.55 -10.17 -55.15
C GLU A 137 4.59 -11.48 -55.95
N ASN A 138 3.42 -11.86 -56.48
CA ASN A 138 3.19 -12.01 -57.92
C ASN A 138 1.69 -11.96 -58.23
#